data_AF-A0A960F5P6-F1
#
_entry.id   AF-A0A960F5P6-F1
#
_cell.length_a   1.000
_cell.length_b   1.000
_cell.length_c   1.000
_cell.angle_alpha   90.00
_cell.angle_beta   90.00
_cell.angle_gamma   90.00
#
_symmetry.space_group_name_H-M   'P 1'
#
loop_
_entity.id
_entity.type
_entity.pdbx_description
1 polymer ?
#
loop_
_entity_poly.entity_id
_entity_poly.type
_entity_poly.pdbx_seq_one_letter_code
_entity_poly.pdbx_strand_id
1 'polypeptide(L)'
;MTTTAAIDLPIDLQTMDETGLPWTFLDEAADPSRIVPGAHVVAGSGSVRAVVVVVDVTEEGIVHVCDVPGSVEDNAHLLEYRNDSRAAVSERLPEDLPAPAETGGTRRDATAPPEVGSPGTARRNGPRRHRPEQPEADS
;
A
#
# COMPACT_ATOMS: atom_id res chain seq x y z
N MET A 1 -22.22 -3.09 26.63
CA MET A 1 -22.72 -2.95 25.26
C MET A 1 -21.62 -3.46 24.36
N THR A 2 -21.80 -4.62 23.72
CA THR A 2 -20.74 -5.24 22.92
C THR A 2 -20.71 -4.53 21.56
N THR A 3 -19.85 -3.51 21.43
CA THR A 3 -19.56 -2.92 20.11
C THR A 3 -19.01 -4.05 19.24
N THR A 4 -19.81 -4.54 18.31
CA THR A 4 -19.35 -5.52 17.33
C THR A 4 -18.34 -4.81 16.45
N ALA A 5 -17.06 -5.11 16.63
CA ALA A 5 -16.01 -4.56 15.78
C ALA A 5 -16.29 -4.94 14.33
N ALA A 6 -16.24 -3.96 13.42
CA ALA A 6 -16.41 -4.19 12.00
C ALA A 6 -15.26 -5.08 11.48
N ILE A 7 -15.57 -5.98 10.56
CA ILE A 7 -14.55 -6.81 9.89
C ILE A 7 -13.88 -5.94 8.83
N ASP A 8 -12.59 -5.69 8.99
CA ASP A 8 -11.78 -4.96 8.00
C ASP A 8 -11.39 -5.89 6.84
N LEU A 9 -11.11 -7.16 7.15
CA LEU A 9 -10.65 -8.17 6.20
C LEU A 9 -11.48 -9.46 6.30
N PRO A 10 -12.38 -9.71 5.34
CA PRO A 10 -13.08 -10.99 5.24
C PRO A 10 -12.08 -12.11 4.97
N ILE A 11 -12.06 -13.10 5.84
CA ILE A 11 -11.18 -14.27 5.71
C ILE A 11 -11.78 -15.44 6.49
N ASP A 12 -11.60 -16.65 5.94
CA ASP A 12 -11.79 -17.88 6.69
C ASP A 12 -10.48 -18.24 7.40
N LEU A 13 -10.44 -18.07 8.72
CA LEU A 13 -9.23 -18.32 9.54
C LEU A 13 -8.82 -19.80 9.61
N GLN A 14 -9.60 -20.71 9.00
CA GLN A 14 -9.27 -22.13 8.91
C GLN A 14 -8.65 -22.49 7.55
N THR A 15 -8.72 -21.59 6.58
CA THR A 15 -8.19 -21.78 5.23
C THR A 15 -6.72 -21.35 5.21
N MET A 16 -5.83 -22.32 5.26
CA MET A 16 -4.37 -22.11 5.22
C MET A 16 -3.79 -22.57 3.88
N ASP A 17 -2.71 -21.90 3.47
CA ASP A 17 -1.91 -22.24 2.29
C ASP A 17 -0.67 -23.09 2.67
N GLU A 18 0.21 -23.45 1.71
CA GLU A 18 1.51 -24.08 1.93
C GLU A 18 2.40 -23.35 2.94
N THR A 19 2.20 -22.05 3.13
CA THR A 19 2.86 -21.25 4.18
C THR A 19 2.40 -21.59 5.61
N GLY A 20 1.30 -22.33 5.76
CA GLY A 20 0.68 -22.63 7.05
C GLY A 20 0.01 -21.42 7.70
N LEU A 21 -0.19 -20.34 6.95
CA LEU A 21 -0.86 -19.13 7.40
C LEU A 21 -2.25 -19.01 6.75
N PRO A 22 -3.26 -18.49 7.47
CA PRO A 22 -4.50 -18.08 6.85
C PRO A 22 -4.25 -17.03 5.76
N TRP A 23 -4.96 -17.16 4.64
CA TRP A 23 -4.83 -16.25 3.51
C TRP A 23 -6.19 -15.82 2.96
N THR A 24 -6.20 -14.66 2.31
CA THR A 24 -7.35 -14.15 1.55
C THR A 24 -6.88 -13.23 0.43
N PHE A 25 -7.80 -12.72 -0.39
CA PHE A 25 -7.51 -11.72 -1.41
C PHE A 25 -7.65 -10.30 -0.85
N LEU A 26 -6.74 -9.42 -1.26
CA LEU A 26 -6.73 -8.01 -0.91
C LEU A 26 -8.01 -7.27 -1.36
N ASP A 27 -8.62 -7.71 -2.46
CA ASP A 27 -9.86 -7.14 -3.00
C ASP A 27 -11.09 -7.39 -2.11
N GLU A 28 -11.06 -8.41 -1.24
CA GLU A 28 -12.14 -8.65 -0.29
C GLU A 28 -12.10 -7.66 0.88
N ALA A 29 -10.97 -6.98 1.10
CA ALA A 29 -10.83 -6.02 2.17
C ALA A 29 -11.80 -4.84 1.98
N ALA A 30 -12.41 -4.40 3.08
CA ALA A 30 -13.27 -3.21 3.05
C ALA A 30 -12.49 -1.95 2.65
N ASP A 31 -11.21 -1.89 3.03
CA ASP A 31 -10.27 -0.85 2.61
C ASP A 31 -8.89 -1.47 2.32
N PRO A 32 -8.59 -1.77 1.05
CA PRO A 32 -7.32 -2.38 0.64
C PRO A 32 -6.09 -1.57 1.05
N SER A 33 -6.22 -0.24 1.14
CA SER A 33 -5.10 0.64 1.50
C SER A 33 -4.67 0.50 2.97
N ARG A 34 -5.49 -0.14 3.81
CA ARG A 34 -5.21 -0.43 5.23
C ARG A 34 -4.60 -1.81 5.45
N ILE A 35 -4.56 -2.66 4.42
CA ILE A 35 -4.03 -4.02 4.50
C ILE A 35 -2.59 -4.00 3.99
N VAL A 36 -1.67 -3.72 4.90
CA VAL A 36 -0.23 -3.66 4.61
C VAL A 36 0.53 -4.54 5.60
N PRO A 37 1.69 -5.11 5.21
CA PRO A 37 2.50 -5.92 6.12
C PRO A 37 2.80 -5.21 7.45
N GLY A 38 2.64 -5.92 8.56
CA GLY A 38 2.76 -5.43 9.94
C GLY A 38 1.48 -4.78 10.51
N ALA A 39 0.43 -4.61 9.71
CA ALA A 39 -0.79 -3.98 10.17
C ALA A 39 -1.68 -4.94 10.98
N HIS A 40 -2.24 -4.46 12.10
CA HIS A 40 -3.23 -5.20 12.88
C HIS A 40 -4.64 -4.82 12.43
N VAL A 41 -5.43 -5.81 12.04
CA VAL A 41 -6.79 -5.65 11.48
C VAL A 41 -7.75 -6.63 12.15
N VAL A 42 -9.04 -6.32 12.13
CA VAL A 42 -10.07 -7.29 12.50
C VAL A 42 -10.39 -8.13 11.28
N ALA A 43 -10.20 -9.44 11.39
CA ALA A 43 -10.44 -10.37 10.31
C ALA A 43 -11.37 -11.51 10.73
N GLY A 44 -12.13 -12.05 9.78
CA GLY A 44 -13.02 -13.17 10.02
C GLY A 44 -14.21 -13.21 9.05
N SER A 45 -15.18 -14.07 9.37
CA SER A 45 -16.38 -14.25 8.55
C SER A 45 -17.61 -14.47 9.44
N GLY A 46 -18.71 -13.78 9.08
CA GLY A 46 -19.99 -13.87 9.77
C GLY A 46 -19.90 -13.53 11.27
N SER A 47 -20.00 -14.56 12.11
CA SER A 47 -19.97 -14.42 13.58
C SER A 47 -18.58 -14.59 14.18
N VAL A 48 -17.61 -15.09 13.42
CA VAL A 48 -16.22 -15.31 13.89
C VAL A 48 -15.40 -14.07 13.57
N ARG A 49 -14.70 -13.53 14.58
CA ARG A 49 -13.79 -12.38 14.43
C ARG A 49 -12.57 -12.60 15.31
N ALA A 50 -11.40 -12.26 14.78
CA ALA A 50 -10.14 -12.23 15.51
C ALA A 50 -9.33 -11.01 15.09
N VAL A 51 -8.42 -10.58 15.96
CA VAL A 51 -7.37 -9.63 15.57
C VAL A 51 -6.27 -10.45 14.92
N VAL A 52 -5.86 -10.01 13.74
CA VAL A 52 -4.76 -10.63 13.00
C VAL A 52 -3.74 -9.57 12.62
N VAL A 53 -2.50 -10.00 12.45
CA VAL A 53 -1.44 -9.18 11.86
C VAL A 53 -1.24 -9.61 10.42
N VAL A 54 -1.21 -8.65 9.50
CA VAL A 54 -0.83 -8.91 8.10
C VAL A 54 0.66 -9.22 8.08
N VAL A 55 1.02 -10.42 7.65
CA VAL A 55 2.42 -10.86 7.58
C VAL A 55 3.03 -10.44 6.24
N ASP A 56 2.27 -10.65 5.16
CA ASP A 56 2.74 -10.44 3.80
C ASP A 56 1.56 -10.10 2.86
N VAL A 57 1.84 -9.31 1.83
CA VAL A 57 0.91 -9.04 0.72
C VAL A 57 1.66 -9.24 -0.58
N THR A 58 1.28 -10.26 -1.34
CA THR A 58 1.95 -10.60 -2.61
C THR A 58 1.58 -9.61 -3.72
N GLU A 59 2.37 -9.58 -4.79
CA GLU A 59 2.07 -8.76 -5.99
C GLU A 59 0.75 -9.17 -6.67
N GLU A 60 0.31 -10.41 -6.45
CA GLU A 60 -0.97 -10.95 -6.93
C GLU A 60 -2.15 -10.55 -6.03
N GLY A 61 -1.89 -9.83 -4.94
CA GLY A 61 -2.92 -9.39 -3.99
C GLY A 61 -3.32 -10.47 -2.99
N ILE A 62 -2.48 -11.48 -2.75
CA ILE A 62 -2.72 -12.48 -1.70
C ILE A 62 -2.22 -11.90 -0.37
N VAL A 63 -3.08 -11.89 0.64
CA VAL A 63 -2.78 -11.38 1.97
C VAL A 63 -2.61 -12.56 2.91
N HIS A 64 -1.41 -12.74 3.44
CA HIS A 64 -1.12 -13.71 4.49
C HIS A 64 -1.25 -13.04 5.85
N VAL A 65 -1.95 -13.69 6.78
CA VAL A 65 -2.15 -13.15 8.13
C VAL A 65 -1.72 -14.16 9.19
N CYS A 66 -1.40 -13.66 10.38
CA CYS A 66 -1.14 -14.48 11.56
C CYS A 66 -2.14 -14.07 12.65
N ASP A 67 -2.76 -15.06 13.30
CA ASP A 67 -3.68 -14.79 14.39
C ASP A 67 -2.96 -14.22 15.61
N VAL A 68 -3.59 -13.23 16.24
CA VAL A 68 -3.14 -12.71 17.53
C VAL A 68 -3.96 -13.42 18.61
N PRO A 69 -3.31 -14.09 19.59
CA PRO A 69 -4.03 -14.78 20.64
C PRO A 69 -4.85 -13.80 21.48
N GLY A 70 -6.07 -14.21 21.82
CA GLY A 70 -7.02 -13.43 22.63
C GLY A 70 -8.25 -12.99 21.85
N SER A 71 -9.20 -12.36 22.53
CA SER A 71 -10.40 -11.84 21.87
C SER A 71 -10.11 -10.50 21.19
N VAL A 72 -11.05 -10.02 20.37
CA VAL A 72 -10.98 -8.67 19.79
C VAL A 72 -11.01 -7.60 20.89
N GLU A 73 -11.71 -7.86 22.00
CA GLU A 73 -11.82 -6.94 23.14
C GLU A 73 -10.49 -6.82 23.88
N ASP A 74 -9.77 -7.93 24.10
CA ASP A 74 -8.44 -7.93 24.72
C ASP A 74 -7.43 -7.16 23.85
N ASN A 75 -7.55 -7.29 22.53
CA ASN A 75 -6.62 -6.72 21.56
C ASN A 75 -7.08 -5.36 20.99
N ALA A 76 -8.14 -4.75 21.53
CA ALA A 76 -8.68 -3.48 21.04
C ALA A 76 -7.62 -2.36 21.00
N HIS A 77 -6.71 -2.35 21.96
CA HIS A 77 -5.60 -1.41 22.06
C HIS A 77 -4.65 -1.45 20.83
N LEU A 78 -4.50 -2.60 20.17
CA LEU A 78 -3.68 -2.75 18.95
C LEU A 78 -4.35 -2.08 17.74
N LEU A 79 -5.68 -2.01 17.75
CA LEU A 79 -6.47 -1.38 16.69
C LEU A 79 -6.50 0.15 16.87
N GLU A 80 -6.56 0.62 18.12
CA GLU A 80 -6.59 2.06 18.44
C GLU A 80 -5.26 2.77 18.12
N TYR A 81 -4.11 2.15 18.42
CA TYR A 81 -2.79 2.75 18.19
C TYR A 81 -2.52 3.06 16.70
N ARG A 82 -3.11 2.26 15.81
CA ARG A 82 -3.03 2.48 14.35
C ARG A 82 -3.90 3.66 13.89
N ASN A 83 -5.03 3.91 14.55
CA ASN A 83 -5.94 4.98 14.16
C ASN A 83 -5.39 6.36 14.53
N ASP A 84 -4.69 6.47 15.67
CA ASP A 84 -4.06 7.70 16.15
C ASP A 84 -2.85 8.11 15.29
N SER A 85 -2.02 7.13 14.88
CA SER A 85 -0.85 7.34 14.03
C SER A 85 -1.19 7.90 12.63
N ARG A 86 -2.44 7.73 12.16
CA ARG A 86 -2.90 8.22 10.84
C ARG A 86 -3.49 9.64 10.90
N ALA A 87 -4.06 10.05 12.04
CA ALA A 87 -4.55 11.42 12.22
C ALA A 87 -3.41 12.45 12.13
N ALA A 88 -2.21 12.09 12.59
CA ALA A 88 -1.03 12.95 12.55
C ALA A 88 -0.50 13.24 11.13
N VAL A 89 -0.87 12.44 10.12
CA VAL A 89 -0.37 12.61 8.73
C VAL A 89 -1.34 13.38 7.83
N SER A 90 -2.64 13.46 8.14
CA SER A 90 -3.63 14.16 7.29
C SER A 90 -3.86 15.63 7.63
N GLU A 91 -3.37 16.13 8.77
CA GLU A 91 -3.64 17.52 9.24
C GLU A 91 -2.42 18.46 9.09
N ARG A 92 -1.66 18.37 7.99
CA ARG A 92 -0.52 19.30 7.77
C ARG A 92 -0.41 19.92 6.37
N LEU A 93 -1.53 20.42 5.86
CA LEU A 93 -1.52 21.43 4.79
C LEU A 93 -2.48 22.58 5.14
N PRO A 94 -2.01 23.70 5.71
CA PRO A 94 -2.77 24.94 5.64
C PRO A 94 -2.57 25.56 4.25
N GLU A 95 -3.45 25.21 3.32
CA GLU A 95 -3.78 26.07 2.16
C GLU A 95 -4.72 27.17 2.66
N ASP A 96 -4.21 28.36 2.98
CA ASP A 96 -4.92 29.62 2.74
C ASP A 96 -4.02 30.82 3.01
N LEU A 97 -3.57 31.51 1.97
CA LEU A 97 -3.29 32.94 2.04
C LEU A 97 -3.78 33.58 0.73
N PRO A 98 -4.64 34.60 0.79
CA PRO A 98 -5.32 35.14 -0.38
C PRO A 98 -4.41 36.07 -1.20
N ALA A 99 -4.58 36.03 -2.52
CA ALA A 99 -4.01 37.02 -3.43
C ALA A 99 -4.58 38.42 -3.14
N PRO A 100 -3.77 39.48 -3.26
CA PRO A 100 -4.27 40.77 -3.68
C PRO A 100 -3.69 41.19 -5.03
N ALA A 101 -4.58 41.80 -5.81
CA ALA A 101 -4.43 42.23 -7.18
C ALA A 101 -3.38 43.34 -7.42
N GLU A 102 -2.78 43.26 -8.62
CA GLU A 102 -2.34 44.30 -9.56
C GLU A 102 -1.93 45.71 -9.08
N THR A 103 -0.73 46.19 -9.48
CA THR A 103 -0.56 47.29 -10.48
C THR A 103 0.85 47.91 -10.43
N GLY A 104 1.52 47.95 -11.59
CA GLY A 104 2.30 49.11 -12.04
C GLY A 104 3.83 49.07 -11.90
N GLY A 105 4.55 49.15 -13.03
CA GLY A 105 5.95 49.57 -13.02
C GLY A 105 6.80 49.15 -14.23
N THR A 106 6.64 49.82 -15.36
CA THR A 106 7.51 49.73 -16.55
C THR A 106 8.95 50.16 -16.26
N ARG A 107 9.97 49.38 -16.68
CA ARG A 107 11.15 49.91 -17.42
C ARG A 107 12.12 48.81 -17.91
N ARG A 108 12.34 48.79 -19.24
CA ARG A 108 13.62 48.86 -20.01
C ARG A 108 14.84 48.19 -19.37
N ASP A 109 15.79 47.55 -20.04
CA ASP A 109 16.19 47.31 -21.43
C ASP A 109 17.55 46.61 -21.26
N ALA A 110 17.89 45.59 -22.06
CA ALA A 110 19.25 45.31 -22.55
C ALA A 110 19.39 43.86 -23.07
N THR A 111 19.58 43.77 -24.39
CA THR A 111 20.67 43.03 -25.05
C THR A 111 20.75 41.50 -24.97
N ALA A 112 20.23 40.87 -26.04
CA ALA A 112 20.91 39.95 -26.98
C ALA A 112 21.49 38.59 -26.46
N PRO A 113 21.86 37.61 -27.33
CA PRO A 113 21.03 36.42 -27.55
C PRO A 113 21.86 35.10 -27.36
N PRO A 114 21.52 33.93 -27.95
CA PRO A 114 21.61 32.63 -27.29
C PRO A 114 22.97 31.93 -27.42
N GLU A 115 23.41 31.20 -26.38
CA GLU A 115 24.51 30.24 -26.53
C GLU A 115 23.98 28.86 -26.93
N VAL A 116 24.43 28.44 -28.10
CA VAL A 116 24.27 27.13 -28.73
C VAL A 116 25.27 26.16 -28.08
N GLY A 117 24.80 24.97 -27.73
CA GLY A 117 25.65 23.86 -27.26
C GLY A 117 24.94 22.51 -27.34
N SER A 118 24.64 22.04 -28.56
CA SER A 118 24.41 20.60 -28.85
C SER A 118 25.76 19.86 -28.98
N PRO A 119 25.82 18.55 -29.28
CA PRO A 119 25.09 17.37 -28.80
C PRO A 119 26.07 16.27 -28.29
N GLY A 120 25.62 15.39 -27.38
CA GLY A 120 26.40 14.27 -26.85
C GLY A 120 25.79 12.91 -27.19
N THR A 121 26.31 12.30 -28.24
CA THR A 121 25.96 11.03 -28.88
C THR A 121 26.13 9.76 -28.02
N ALA A 122 25.35 8.74 -28.42
CA ALA A 122 25.69 7.29 -28.39
C ALA A 122 25.63 6.61 -27.00
N ARG A 123 25.29 5.33 -26.84
CA ARG A 123 25.02 4.20 -27.74
C ARG A 123 24.42 3.09 -26.87
N ARG A 124 23.51 2.31 -27.46
CA ARG A 124 23.30 0.85 -27.34
C ARG A 124 24.13 0.09 -26.28
N ASN A 125 23.46 -0.78 -25.52
CA ASN A 125 23.81 -2.20 -25.49
C ASN A 125 22.68 -3.06 -24.90
N GLY A 126 22.21 -4.02 -25.68
CA GLY A 126 21.68 -5.28 -25.17
C GLY A 126 22.69 -6.39 -25.47
N PRO A 127 22.61 -7.51 -24.74
CA PRO A 127 22.89 -8.85 -25.29
C PRO A 127 21.64 -9.73 -25.09
N ARG A 128 21.04 -10.31 -26.14
CA ARG A 128 21.39 -11.59 -26.77
C ARG A 128 21.52 -12.79 -25.81
N ARG A 129 20.52 -13.70 -25.98
CA ARG A 129 20.57 -15.18 -25.90
C ARG A 129 20.72 -15.72 -24.46
N HIS A 130 19.91 -16.69 -24.03
CA HIS A 130 20.02 -18.08 -24.45
C HIS A 130 18.69 -18.85 -24.38
N ARG A 131 18.42 -19.57 -25.47
CA ARG A 131 17.58 -20.76 -25.60
C ARG A 131 18.34 -21.96 -24.99
N PRO A 132 17.62 -22.85 -24.30
CA PRO A 132 17.78 -24.30 -24.48
C PRO A 132 16.39 -24.96 -24.67
N GLU A 133 16.01 -25.38 -25.86
CA GLU A 133 15.87 -26.81 -26.27
C GLU A 133 15.92 -27.86 -25.15
N GLN A 134 14.72 -28.40 -24.80
CA GLN A 134 14.28 -29.82 -24.68
C GLN A 134 15.05 -30.77 -23.70
N PRO A 135 14.48 -31.90 -23.19
CA PRO A 135 13.41 -32.75 -23.77
C PRO A 135 12.35 -33.38 -22.82
N GLU A 136 11.31 -33.92 -23.46
CA GLU A 136 10.50 -35.14 -23.20
C GLU A 136 10.21 -35.67 -21.78
N ALA A 137 8.93 -35.93 -21.51
CA ALA A 137 8.47 -37.01 -20.63
C ALA A 137 7.03 -37.47 -20.99
N ASP A 138 6.98 -38.58 -21.73
CA ASP A 138 6.05 -39.72 -21.68
C ASP A 138 4.74 -39.59 -20.86
N SER A 139 3.59 -39.68 -21.56
CA SER A 139 2.37 -40.44 -21.17
C SER A 139 1.34 -40.45 -22.29
#